data_AF-E5AAG2-F1
#
_entry.id   AF-E5AAG2-F1
#
_cell.length_a   1.000
_cell.length_b   1.000
_cell.length_c   1.000
_cell.angle_alpha   90.00
_cell.angle_beta   90.00
_cell.angle_gamma   90.00
#
_symmetry.space_group_name_H-M   'P 1'
#
loop_
_entity.id
_entity.type
_entity.pdbx_description
1 polymer ?
#
loop_
_entity_poly.entity_id
_entity_poly.type
_entity_poly.pdbx_seq_one_letter_code
_entity_poly.pdbx_strand_id
1 'polypeptide(L)'
;MKVGEFQKAIDVKPNAYSSFMTQNGPEKGKDSTVFLSAWAFFKKREMLGIKPTPAKKKAAAAKGKDPMPNVDDIELDGEKDGEVPIYDTCDEIRRKINAHLKKPGVTAAAFCRAMAGSFKKAPRKISSAQLSAFRSKKGPFAGNASGVFYGAYVYFEKLRIKEGKPKSQRRGWRWRKFMDRRGWKGNI
;
A
#
# COMPACT_ATOMS: atom_id res chain seq x y z
N MET A 1 -17.91 8.70 18.42
CA MET A 1 -17.83 9.80 19.40
C MET A 1 -16.61 10.64 19.10
N LYS A 2 -16.78 11.95 18.93
CA LYS A 2 -15.68 12.92 18.77
C LYS A 2 -15.02 13.21 20.12
N VAL A 3 -13.80 13.73 20.13
CA VAL A 3 -13.05 14.03 21.37
C VAL A 3 -13.81 14.99 22.29
N GLY A 4 -14.41 16.05 21.75
CA GLY A 4 -15.20 17.00 22.55
C GLY A 4 -16.49 16.40 23.11
N GLU A 5 -17.12 15.45 22.41
CA GLU A 5 -18.28 14.71 22.94
C GLU A 5 -17.86 13.78 24.08
N PHE A 6 -16.67 13.17 23.97
CA PHE A 6 -16.12 12.31 25.01
C PHE A 6 -15.77 13.10 26.27
N GLN A 7 -15.09 14.24 26.14
CA GLN A 7 -14.77 15.14 27.25
C GLN A 7 -16.00 15.57 28.04
N LYS A 8 -17.09 15.93 27.33
CA LYS A 8 -18.39 16.24 27.95
C LYS A 8 -19.01 15.02 28.63
N ALA A 9 -18.91 13.84 28.02
CA ALA A 9 -19.52 12.62 28.56
C ALA A 9 -18.82 12.08 29.81
N ILE A 10 -17.53 12.40 30.01
CA ILE A 10 -16.76 12.05 31.21
C ILE A 10 -16.67 13.20 32.22
N ASP A 11 -17.34 14.33 31.94
CA ASP A 11 -17.32 15.56 32.73
C ASP A 11 -15.92 16.08 33.08
N VAL A 12 -15.05 16.17 32.06
CA VAL A 12 -13.67 16.63 32.23
C VAL A 12 -13.41 17.90 31.44
N LYS A 13 -12.72 18.86 32.06
CA LYS A 13 -12.26 20.10 31.39
C LYS A 13 -11.32 19.78 30.22
N PRO A 14 -11.45 20.44 29.05
CA PRO A 14 -10.59 20.19 27.90
C PRO A 14 -9.09 20.29 28.20
N ASN A 15 -8.67 21.23 29.06
CA ASN A 15 -7.27 21.40 29.45
C ASN A 15 -6.73 20.20 30.25
N ALA A 16 -7.53 19.63 31.15
CA ALA A 16 -7.15 18.45 31.93
C ALA A 16 -7.02 17.22 31.03
N TYR A 17 -7.93 17.07 30.06
CA TYR A 17 -7.86 16.02 29.05
C TYR A 17 -6.61 16.15 28.17
N SER A 18 -6.30 17.35 27.65
CA SER A 18 -5.11 17.56 26.83
C SER A 18 -3.82 17.29 27.60
N SER A 19 -3.73 17.73 28.87
CA SER A 19 -2.60 17.42 29.74
C SER A 19 -2.42 15.91 29.93
N PHE A 20 -3.51 15.19 30.22
CA PHE A 20 -3.48 13.73 30.35
C PHE A 20 -3.02 13.03 29.06
N MET A 21 -3.51 13.44 27.89
CA MET A 21 -3.14 12.83 26.60
C MET A 21 -1.67 13.05 26.20
N THR A 22 -0.97 13.99 26.83
CA THR A 22 0.48 14.19 26.62
C THR A 22 1.35 13.28 27.48
N GLN A 23 0.77 12.63 28.50
CA GLN A 23 1.48 11.72 29.38
C GLN A 23 1.71 10.37 28.67
N ASN A 24 2.94 9.86 28.76
CA ASN A 24 3.33 8.57 28.18
C ASN A 24 4.06 7.73 29.23
N GLY A 25 3.58 6.52 29.48
CA GLY A 25 4.19 5.56 30.39
C GLY A 25 3.14 4.64 31.05
N PRO A 26 3.48 3.41 31.47
CA PRO A 26 2.51 2.45 32.01
C PRO A 26 1.75 2.95 33.25
N GLU A 27 2.44 3.72 34.10
CA GLU A 27 1.93 4.22 35.39
C GLU A 27 1.64 5.72 35.38
N LYS A 28 1.94 6.43 34.28
CA LYS A 28 1.78 7.89 34.21
C LYS A 28 0.31 8.23 33.97
N GLY A 29 -0.26 9.03 34.87
CA GLY A 29 -1.63 9.50 34.77
C GLY A 29 -2.67 8.61 35.45
N LYS A 30 -2.25 7.57 36.18
CA LYS A 30 -3.15 6.69 36.96
C LYS A 30 -3.94 7.44 38.04
N ASP A 31 -3.32 8.46 38.63
CA ASP A 31 -3.94 9.32 39.66
C ASP A 31 -4.71 10.50 39.05
N SER A 32 -4.76 10.60 37.72
CA SER A 32 -5.51 11.66 37.04
C SER A 32 -7.00 11.37 37.13
N THR A 33 -7.79 12.39 37.45
CA THR A 33 -9.26 12.34 37.42
C THR A 33 -9.78 11.93 36.03
N VAL A 34 -9.04 12.29 34.97
CA VAL A 34 -9.36 11.92 33.59
C VAL A 34 -9.31 10.42 33.37
N PHE A 35 -8.34 9.73 33.98
CA PHE A 35 -8.19 8.28 33.86
C PHE A 35 -9.36 7.55 34.53
N LEU A 36 -9.69 7.92 35.77
CA LEU A 36 -10.78 7.33 36.53
C LEU A 36 -12.14 7.53 35.82
N SER A 37 -12.45 8.75 35.38
CA SER A 37 -13.70 9.04 34.67
C SER A 37 -13.78 8.34 33.31
N ALA A 38 -12.68 8.27 32.57
CA ALA A 38 -12.62 7.53 31.32
C ALA A 38 -12.82 6.02 31.54
N TRP A 39 -12.19 5.45 32.57
CA TRP A 39 -12.33 4.04 32.91
C TRP A 39 -13.78 3.68 33.26
N ALA A 40 -14.43 4.48 34.11
CA ALA A 40 -15.84 4.29 34.46
C ALA A 40 -16.76 4.34 33.23
N PHE A 41 -16.49 5.28 32.31
CA PHE A 41 -17.24 5.42 31.06
C PHE A 41 -17.10 4.20 30.14
N PHE A 42 -15.88 3.67 29.96
CA PHE A 42 -15.66 2.48 29.15
C PHE A 42 -16.22 1.22 29.81
N LYS A 43 -16.11 1.08 31.13
CA LYS A 43 -16.68 -0.05 31.87
C LYS A 43 -18.21 -0.07 31.77
N LYS A 44 -18.86 1.09 31.85
CA LYS A 44 -20.31 1.22 31.63
C LYS A 44 -20.72 0.79 30.22
N ARG A 45 -19.93 1.13 29.19
CA ARG A 45 -20.20 0.70 27.80
C ARG A 45 -19.94 -0.78 27.55
N GLU A 46 -18.93 -1.34 28.21
CA GLU A 46 -18.64 -2.78 28.19
C GLU A 46 -19.80 -3.58 28.77
N MET A 47 -20.33 -3.15 29.93
CA MET A 47 -21.52 -3.76 30.55
C MET A 47 -22.77 -3.65 29.66
N LEU A 48 -22.88 -2.61 28.84
CA LEU A 48 -23.95 -2.44 27.86
C LEU A 48 -23.70 -3.20 26.54
N GLY A 49 -22.66 -4.03 26.46
CA GLY A 49 -22.35 -4.83 25.28
C GLY A 49 -21.80 -4.02 24.08
N ILE A 50 -21.52 -2.73 24.26
CA ILE A 50 -21.00 -1.85 23.21
C ILE A 50 -19.47 -2.03 23.17
N LYS A 51 -19.01 -2.99 22.37
CA LYS A 51 -17.57 -3.22 22.16
C LYS A 51 -16.91 -1.96 21.57
N PRO A 52 -15.78 -1.50 22.11
CA PRO A 52 -15.04 -0.39 21.51
C PRO A 52 -14.61 -0.81 20.11
N THR A 53 -15.12 -0.13 19.09
CA THR A 53 -14.62 -0.29 17.73
C THR A 53 -13.18 0.19 17.72
N PRO A 54 -12.20 -0.64 17.29
CA PRO A 54 -10.82 -0.19 17.23
C PRO A 54 -10.76 1.03 16.34
N ALA A 55 -10.21 2.12 16.86
CA ALA A 55 -10.02 3.34 16.10
C ALA A 55 -9.29 2.97 14.80
N LYS A 56 -9.94 3.20 13.65
CA LYS A 56 -9.24 3.24 12.36
C LYS A 56 -8.10 4.22 12.56
N LYS A 57 -6.86 3.71 12.62
CA LYS A 57 -5.66 4.55 12.60
C LYS A 57 -5.77 5.38 11.32
N LYS A 58 -6.18 6.64 11.44
CA LYS A 58 -6.04 7.61 10.36
C LYS A 58 -4.53 7.71 10.18
N ALA A 59 -4.04 7.16 9.08
CA ALA A 59 -2.68 7.41 8.64
C ALA A 59 -2.49 8.93 8.67
N ALA A 60 -1.46 9.37 9.38
CA ALA A 60 -1.05 10.76 9.34
C ALA A 60 -0.85 11.12 7.86
N ALA A 61 -1.69 12.00 7.35
CA ALA A 61 -1.51 12.58 6.03
C ALA A 61 -0.27 13.48 6.13
N ALA A 62 0.89 12.92 5.83
CA ALA A 62 2.06 13.71 5.51
C ALA A 62 1.71 14.49 4.24
N LYS A 63 1.61 15.82 4.37
CA LYS A 63 1.60 16.72 3.21
C LYS A 63 2.90 16.46 2.43
N GLY A 64 2.77 16.01 1.18
CA GLY A 64 3.85 15.95 0.21
C GLY A 64 4.02 14.59 -0.47
N LYS A 65 3.45 14.49 -1.68
CA LYS A 65 3.46 13.34 -2.61
C LYS A 65 2.67 12.12 -2.12
N ASP A 66 1.62 11.76 -2.85
CA ASP A 66 0.94 10.49 -2.66
C ASP A 66 1.97 9.36 -2.63
N PRO A 67 2.09 8.61 -1.52
CA PRO A 67 3.10 7.56 -1.39
C PRO A 67 2.89 6.44 -2.42
N MET A 68 1.69 6.37 -3.00
CA MET A 68 1.33 5.55 -4.14
C MET A 68 0.70 6.43 -5.23
N PRO A 69 1.49 6.92 -6.20
CA PRO A 69 0.96 7.69 -7.31
C PRO A 69 -0.10 6.86 -8.04
N ASN A 70 -1.24 7.47 -8.36
CA ASN A 70 -2.22 6.83 -9.22
C ASN A 70 -1.57 6.54 -10.59
N VAL A 71 -1.49 5.28 -10.99
CA VAL A 71 -0.91 4.86 -12.27
C VAL A 71 -1.98 4.48 -13.29
N ASP A 72 -3.25 4.60 -12.93
CA ASP A 72 -4.37 4.18 -13.78
C ASP A 72 -4.48 5.00 -15.07
N ASP A 73 -3.97 6.23 -15.08
CA ASP A 73 -3.98 7.15 -16.23
C ASP A 73 -3.01 6.74 -17.36
N ILE A 74 -2.09 5.81 -17.10
CA ILE A 74 -1.08 5.37 -18.07
C ILE A 74 -1.48 3.99 -18.60
N GLU A 75 -1.75 3.88 -19.89
CA GLU A 75 -1.95 2.61 -20.58
C GLU A 75 -0.62 2.11 -21.18
N LEU A 76 -0.34 0.81 -21.03
CA LEU A 76 0.75 0.14 -21.74
C LEU A 76 0.24 -0.56 -23.00
N ASP A 77 1.08 -0.62 -24.04
CA ASP A 77 0.82 -1.41 -25.24
C ASP A 77 0.60 -2.89 -24.86
N GLY A 78 -0.56 -3.44 -25.24
CA GLY A 78 -0.96 -4.82 -24.92
C GLY A 78 -1.63 -4.99 -23.55
N GLU A 79 -1.86 -3.91 -22.78
CA GLU A 79 -2.53 -4.00 -21.48
C GLU A 79 -4.01 -4.40 -21.58
N LYS A 80 -4.68 -3.96 -22.65
CA LYS A 80 -6.10 -4.29 -22.93
C LYS A 80 -6.30 -5.80 -23.12
N ASP A 81 -5.35 -6.44 -23.80
CA ASP A 81 -5.40 -7.88 -24.10
C ASP A 81 -4.72 -8.75 -23.04
N GLY A 82 -4.02 -8.13 -22.07
CA GLY A 82 -3.25 -8.83 -21.05
C GLY A 82 -1.91 -9.38 -21.57
N GLU A 83 -1.43 -8.89 -22.71
CA GLU A 83 -0.27 -9.41 -23.45
C GLU A 83 0.98 -8.53 -23.30
N VAL A 84 1.02 -7.67 -22.27
CA VAL A 84 2.16 -6.78 -22.02
C VAL A 84 3.46 -7.60 -21.96
N PRO A 85 4.43 -7.35 -22.86
CA PRO A 85 5.68 -8.08 -22.87
C PRO A 85 6.47 -7.89 -21.56
N ILE A 86 6.68 -8.98 -20.83
CA ILE A 86 7.40 -8.96 -19.55
C ILE A 86 8.89 -9.10 -19.80
N TYR A 87 9.68 -8.11 -19.36
CA TYR A 87 11.14 -8.11 -19.51
C TYR A 87 11.91 -8.41 -18.23
N ASP A 88 11.23 -8.47 -17.09
CA ASP A 88 11.86 -8.66 -15.79
C ASP A 88 11.75 -10.13 -15.33
N THR A 89 12.70 -10.58 -14.51
CA THR A 89 12.60 -11.90 -13.84
C THR A 89 11.78 -11.82 -12.56
N CYS A 90 11.38 -12.98 -12.01
CA CYS A 90 10.69 -13.01 -10.72
C CYS A 90 11.56 -12.42 -9.59
N ASP A 91 12.88 -12.63 -9.62
CA ASP A 91 13.81 -12.04 -8.64
C ASP A 91 13.84 -10.51 -8.73
N GLU A 92 13.85 -9.96 -9.95
CA GLU A 92 13.83 -8.51 -10.18
C GLU A 92 12.52 -7.90 -9.69
N ILE A 93 11.38 -8.55 -9.96
CA ILE A 93 10.08 -8.11 -9.45
C ILE A 93 10.04 -8.17 -7.92
N ARG A 94 10.52 -9.25 -7.28
CA ARG A 94 10.59 -9.31 -5.81
C ARG A 94 11.45 -8.20 -5.23
N ARG A 95 12.58 -7.87 -5.86
CA ARG A 95 13.43 -6.74 -5.46
C ARG A 95 12.69 -5.41 -5.54
N LYS A 96 11.97 -5.15 -6.64
CA LYS A 96 11.15 -3.95 -6.82
C LYS A 96 10.01 -3.87 -5.80
N ILE A 97 9.30 -4.97 -5.55
CA ILE A 97 8.24 -5.04 -4.52
C ILE A 97 8.80 -4.71 -3.15
N ASN A 98 9.91 -5.33 -2.75
CA ASN A 98 10.52 -5.10 -1.44
C ASN A 98 11.01 -3.65 -1.29
N ALA A 99 11.59 -3.05 -2.34
CA ALA A 99 11.98 -1.65 -2.32
C ALA A 99 10.77 -0.71 -2.24
N HIS A 100 9.69 -1.04 -2.95
CA HIS A 100 8.46 -0.23 -2.97
C HIS A 100 7.75 -0.24 -1.61
N LEU A 101 7.65 -1.40 -0.96
CA LEU A 101 7.03 -1.53 0.37
C LEU A 101 7.84 -0.90 1.51
N LYS A 102 9.14 -0.60 1.29
CA LYS A 102 9.97 0.15 2.24
C LYS A 102 9.73 1.66 2.20
N LYS A 103 9.08 2.18 1.15
CA LYS A 103 8.78 3.62 1.05
C LYS A 103 7.76 4.02 2.13
N PRO A 104 7.93 5.17 2.80
CA PRO A 104 6.99 5.63 3.80
C PRO A 104 5.60 5.84 3.18
N GLY A 105 4.56 5.39 3.87
CA GLY A 105 3.16 5.54 3.43
C GLY A 105 2.65 4.50 2.43
N VAL A 106 3.52 3.63 1.89
CA VAL A 106 3.08 2.51 1.04
C VAL A 106 2.59 1.36 1.91
N THR A 107 1.36 0.92 1.71
CA THR A 107 0.81 -0.27 2.39
C THR A 107 0.70 -1.44 1.42
N ALA A 108 0.93 -2.66 1.90
CA ALA A 108 0.76 -3.87 1.10
C ALA A 108 -0.67 -4.00 0.55
N ALA A 109 -1.68 -3.58 1.32
CA ALA A 109 -3.08 -3.59 0.89
C ALA A 109 -3.35 -2.60 -0.26
N ALA A 110 -2.79 -1.39 -0.19
CA ALA A 110 -2.89 -0.42 -1.29
C ALA A 110 -2.20 -0.96 -2.55
N PHE A 111 -1.03 -1.57 -2.39
CA PHE A 111 -0.31 -2.18 -3.51
C PHE A 111 -1.09 -3.34 -4.16
N CYS A 112 -1.75 -4.20 -3.37
CA CYS A 112 -2.63 -5.24 -3.91
C CYS A 112 -3.78 -4.67 -4.76
N ARG A 113 -4.38 -3.54 -4.35
CA ARG A 113 -5.42 -2.87 -5.13
C ARG A 113 -4.87 -2.28 -6.43
N ALA A 114 -3.70 -1.64 -6.36
CA ALA A 114 -3.05 -1.09 -7.54
C ALA A 114 -2.69 -2.17 -8.57
N MET A 115 -2.20 -3.34 -8.12
CA MET A 115 -1.96 -4.48 -9.02
C MET A 115 -3.24 -5.06 -9.62
N ALA A 116 -4.35 -5.04 -8.89
CA ALA A 116 -5.64 -5.49 -9.41
C ALA A 116 -6.13 -4.60 -10.57
N GLY A 117 -5.84 -3.29 -10.53
CA GLY A 117 -6.15 -2.34 -11.60
C GLY A 117 -5.42 -2.60 -12.93
N SER A 118 -4.31 -3.34 -12.89
CA SER A 118 -3.53 -3.73 -14.08
C SER A 118 -4.18 -4.83 -14.93
N PHE A 119 -5.26 -5.47 -14.45
CA PHE A 119 -5.96 -6.53 -15.16
C PHE A 119 -7.20 -5.99 -15.86
N LYS A 120 -7.05 -5.48 -17.10
CA LYS A 120 -8.15 -4.91 -17.89
C LYS A 120 -9.02 -5.96 -18.59
N LYS A 121 -8.43 -7.04 -19.11
CA LYS A 121 -9.14 -8.12 -19.81
C LYS A 121 -10.09 -8.92 -18.92
N ALA A 122 -9.66 -9.24 -17.70
CA ALA A 122 -10.46 -10.00 -16.75
C ALA A 122 -10.15 -9.48 -15.34
N PRO A 123 -11.13 -8.96 -14.59
CA PRO A 123 -10.91 -8.41 -13.27
C PRO A 123 -10.38 -9.51 -12.35
N ARG A 124 -9.19 -9.30 -11.79
CA ARG A 124 -8.57 -10.23 -10.84
C ARG A 124 -8.35 -9.55 -9.50
N LYS A 125 -8.70 -10.25 -8.43
CA LYS A 125 -8.35 -9.83 -7.07
C LYS A 125 -6.99 -10.42 -6.71
N ILE A 126 -6.06 -9.56 -6.30
CA ILE A 126 -4.77 -9.98 -5.74
C ILE A 126 -4.90 -9.94 -4.21
N SER A 127 -4.68 -11.07 -3.55
CA SER A 127 -4.71 -11.14 -2.08
C SER A 127 -3.34 -10.86 -1.46
N SER A 128 -3.33 -10.41 -0.21
CA SER A 128 -2.09 -10.26 0.57
C SER A 128 -1.35 -11.59 0.74
N ALA A 129 -2.08 -12.72 0.83
CA ALA A 129 -1.51 -14.05 0.88
C ALA A 129 -0.72 -14.39 -0.40
N GLN A 130 -1.29 -14.09 -1.58
CA GLN A 130 -0.60 -14.31 -2.86
C GLN A 130 0.67 -13.46 -2.97
N LEU A 131 0.61 -12.20 -2.51
CA LEU A 131 1.77 -11.31 -2.48
C LEU A 131 2.86 -11.87 -1.55
N SER A 132 2.51 -12.31 -0.34
CA SER A 132 3.47 -12.92 0.59
C SER A 132 4.06 -14.22 0.04
N ALA A 133 3.24 -15.10 -0.55
CA ALA A 133 3.69 -16.35 -1.15
C ALA A 133 4.60 -16.14 -2.37
N PHE A 134 4.37 -15.08 -3.16
CA PHE A 134 5.28 -14.72 -4.25
C PHE A 134 6.62 -14.21 -3.72
N ARG A 135 6.59 -13.42 -2.63
CA ARG A 135 7.80 -12.83 -2.01
C ARG A 135 8.67 -13.86 -1.29
N SER A 136 8.10 -14.97 -0.79
CA SER A 136 8.86 -16.03 -0.11
C SER A 136 9.60 -16.97 -1.06
N LYS A 137 9.21 -17.03 -2.33
CA LYS A 137 9.88 -17.85 -3.36
C LYS A 137 11.27 -17.30 -3.71
N LYS A 138 12.12 -18.17 -4.28
CA LYS A 138 13.47 -17.85 -4.74
C LYS A 138 13.70 -18.37 -6.15
N GLY A 139 14.47 -17.62 -6.94
CA GLY A 139 14.87 -18.00 -8.29
C GLY A 139 14.13 -17.23 -9.39
N PRO A 140 14.71 -17.19 -10.61
CA PRO A 140 14.32 -16.24 -11.66
C PRO A 140 12.93 -16.50 -12.26
N PHE A 141 12.42 -17.73 -12.15
CA PHE A 141 11.13 -18.14 -12.70
C PHE A 141 10.12 -18.57 -11.62
N ALA A 142 10.52 -18.61 -10.35
CA ALA A 142 9.68 -19.10 -9.28
C ALA A 142 8.55 -18.10 -8.97
N GLY A 143 7.34 -18.43 -9.45
CA GLY A 143 6.14 -17.59 -9.32
C GLY A 143 5.71 -16.88 -10.60
N ASN A 144 6.29 -17.22 -11.76
CA ASN A 144 5.94 -16.66 -13.07
C ASN A 144 4.44 -16.78 -13.43
N ALA A 145 3.77 -17.86 -13.02
CA ALA A 145 2.34 -18.07 -13.24
C ALA A 145 1.43 -17.27 -12.26
N SER A 146 2.00 -16.60 -11.27
CA SER A 146 1.22 -15.82 -10.30
C SER A 146 0.70 -14.52 -10.94
N GLY A 147 -0.56 -14.17 -10.68
CA GLY A 147 -1.08 -12.85 -11.02
C GLY A 147 -0.28 -11.70 -10.40
N VAL A 148 0.40 -11.94 -9.27
CA VAL A 148 1.29 -10.94 -8.65
C VAL A 148 2.44 -10.56 -9.58
N PHE A 149 2.97 -11.52 -10.34
CA PHE A 149 4.10 -11.27 -11.24
C PHE A 149 3.72 -10.29 -12.36
N TYR A 150 2.66 -10.60 -13.11
CA TYR A 150 2.15 -9.74 -14.18
C TYR A 150 1.67 -8.38 -13.64
N GLY A 151 0.82 -8.39 -12.60
CA GLY A 151 0.25 -7.16 -12.05
C GLY A 151 1.30 -6.21 -11.49
N ALA A 152 2.32 -6.73 -10.80
CA ALA A 152 3.43 -5.95 -10.29
C ALA A 152 4.31 -5.39 -11.42
N TYR A 153 4.58 -6.19 -12.46
CA TYR A 153 5.36 -5.72 -13.61
C TYR A 153 4.68 -4.54 -14.31
N VAL A 154 3.39 -4.67 -14.63
CA VAL A 154 2.59 -3.59 -15.25
C VAL A 154 2.57 -2.35 -14.37
N TYR A 155 2.34 -2.51 -13.06
CA TYR A 155 2.37 -1.40 -12.11
C TYR A 155 3.72 -0.66 -12.12
N PHE A 156 4.84 -1.38 -12.04
CA PHE A 156 6.16 -0.77 -12.05
C PHE A 156 6.52 -0.14 -13.39
N GLU A 157 6.00 -0.66 -14.50
CA GLU A 157 6.15 -0.02 -15.81
C GLU A 157 5.42 1.30 -15.90
N LYS A 158 4.16 1.34 -15.47
CA LYS A 158 3.41 2.59 -15.43
C LYS A 158 4.04 3.60 -14.49
N LEU A 159 4.51 3.16 -13.32
CA LEU A 159 5.23 4.00 -12.38
C LEU A 159 6.53 4.57 -13.01
N ARG A 160 7.26 3.76 -13.79
CA ARG A 160 8.46 4.21 -14.53
C ARG A 160 8.12 5.31 -15.53
N ILE A 161 7.05 5.14 -16.31
CA ILE A 161 6.60 6.14 -17.29
C ILE A 161 6.18 7.43 -16.57
N LYS A 162 5.41 7.31 -15.48
CA LYS A 162 4.99 8.46 -14.66
C LYS A 162 6.17 9.23 -14.06
N GLU A 163 7.20 8.53 -13.61
CA GLU A 163 8.41 9.12 -13.04
C GLU A 163 9.42 9.58 -14.12
N GLY A 164 9.10 9.44 -15.42
CA GLY A 164 9.98 9.84 -16.52
C GLY A 164 11.30 9.08 -16.59
N LYS A 165 11.40 7.90 -15.95
CA LYS A 165 12.67 7.16 -15.84
C LYS A 165 13.01 6.44 -17.15
N PRO A 166 14.27 6.50 -17.62
CA PRO A 166 14.69 5.79 -18.81
C PRO A 166 14.54 4.27 -18.64
N LYS A 167 14.31 3.55 -19.75
CA LYS A 167 14.32 2.08 -19.74
C LYS A 167 15.72 1.62 -19.31
N SER A 168 15.81 0.63 -18.42
CA SER A 168 17.11 0.10 -18.00
C SER A 168 17.88 -0.46 -19.21
N GLN A 169 19.22 -0.38 -19.22
CA GLN A 169 20.06 -0.90 -20.31
C GLN A 169 19.72 -2.36 -20.68
N ARG A 170 19.49 -3.21 -19.67
CA ARG A 170 19.09 -4.62 -19.81
C ARG A 170 17.76 -4.77 -20.56
N ARG A 171 16.83 -3.86 -20.30
CA ARG A 171 15.57 -3.78 -21.03
C ARG A 171 15.78 -3.19 -22.41
N GLY A 172 16.56 -2.13 -22.58
CA GLY A 172 16.89 -1.55 -23.88
C GLY A 172 17.42 -2.60 -24.84
N TRP A 173 18.33 -3.47 -24.38
CA TRP A 173 18.84 -4.61 -25.15
C TRP A 173 17.74 -5.64 -25.48
N ARG A 174 16.92 -6.04 -24.50
CA ARG A 174 15.83 -7.02 -24.68
C ARG A 174 14.67 -6.48 -25.55
N TRP A 175 14.40 -5.18 -25.46
CA TRP A 175 13.48 -4.43 -26.31
C TRP A 175 14.02 -4.38 -27.74
N ARG A 176 15.30 -4.03 -27.92
CA ARG A 176 15.96 -4.00 -29.25
C ARG A 176 15.88 -5.37 -29.92
N LYS A 177 16.23 -6.45 -29.21
CA LYS A 177 16.06 -7.83 -29.71
C LYS A 177 14.62 -8.20 -30.04
N PHE A 178 13.66 -7.72 -29.26
CA PHE A 178 12.23 -7.96 -29.49
C PHE A 178 11.68 -7.17 -30.68
N MET A 179 12.18 -5.94 -30.90
CA MET A 179 11.84 -5.09 -32.06
C MET A 179 12.44 -5.66 -33.34
N ASP A 180 13.71 -6.07 -33.26
CA ASP A 180 14.49 -6.70 -34.33
C ASP A 180 13.84 -8.02 -34.77
N ARG A 181 13.43 -8.86 -33.82
CA ARG A 181 12.68 -10.10 -34.09
C ARG A 181 11.28 -9.86 -34.69
N ARG A 182 10.68 -8.69 -34.46
CA ARG A 182 9.39 -8.28 -35.07
C ARG A 182 9.57 -7.41 -36.31
N GLY A 183 10.80 -7.27 -36.82
CA GLY A 183 11.09 -6.58 -38.08
C GLY A 183 10.87 -5.05 -38.04
N TRP A 184 10.81 -4.42 -36.87
CA TRP A 184 10.60 -2.97 -36.80
C TRP A 184 11.90 -2.22 -37.13
N LYS A 185 11.99 -1.67 -38.35
CA LYS A 185 12.98 -0.67 -38.77
C LYS A 185 12.44 0.74 -38.47
N GLY A 186 12.66 1.24 -37.26
CA GLY A 186 12.39 2.64 -36.93
C GLY A 186 13.60 3.49 -37.27
N ASN A 187 13.46 4.40 -38.24
CA ASN A 187 14.40 5.49 -38.49
C ASN A 187 14.48 6.38 -37.22
N ILE A 188 15.70 6.75 -36.82
CA ILE A 188 15.96 7.77 -35.79
C ILE A 188 15.79 9.15 -36.43
#